data_AF-A0A9E5NHY6-F1
#
_entry.id   AF-A0A9E5NHY6-F1
#
_cell.length_a   1.000
_cell.length_b   1.000
_cell.length_c   1.000
_cell.angle_alpha   90.00
_cell.angle_beta   90.00
_cell.angle_gamma   90.00
#
_symmetry.space_group_name_H-M   'P 1'
#
loop_
_entity.id
_entity.type
_entity.pdbx_description
1 polymer ?
#
loop_
_entity_poly.entity_id
_entity_poly.type
_entity_poly.pdbx_seq_one_letter_code
_entity_poly.pdbx_strand_id
1 'polypeptide(L)'
;MGAIVAGVFSLLAVLILGKMRRKEALEAPAQGVAMPLSEWAWKLVAIAAAYLALYYTFGYFVAWRNPAVQEYYGGTDPGSFLAQMAGIWRATPWMFAWQAFRGLLWAAFVLPVIRMHKGGRWEVALATASLFAVWSSALLLPNPYMPEAVARAHLVETACSMFIFGLVVGWLLSRRHAVLPEVFPPLPEAGA
;
A
#
# COMPACT_ATOMS: atom_id res chain seq x y z
N MET A 1 -7.70 -4.86 22.16
CA MET A 1 -8.80 -5.58 21.50
C MET A 1 -8.44 -6.03 20.08
N GLY A 2 -7.97 -5.16 19.18
CA GLY A 2 -7.67 -5.53 17.78
C GLY A 2 -6.67 -6.69 17.58
N ALA A 3 -5.59 -6.76 18.38
CA ALA A 3 -4.61 -7.84 18.26
C ALA A 3 -5.17 -9.23 18.62
N ILE A 4 -6.06 -9.29 19.62
CA ILE A 4 -6.71 -10.53 20.05
C ILE A 4 -7.71 -10.99 18.98
N VAL A 5 -8.53 -10.06 18.47
CA VAL A 5 -9.49 -10.34 17.39
C VAL A 5 -8.76 -10.77 16.12
N ALA A 6 -7.69 -10.08 15.73
CA ALA A 6 -6.89 -10.43 14.56
C ALA A 6 -6.21 -11.79 14.71
N GLY A 7 -5.67 -12.11 15.89
CA GLY A 7 -5.07 -13.41 16.17
C GLY A 7 -6.08 -14.56 16.04
N VAL A 8 -7.23 -14.43 16.71
CA VAL A 8 -8.29 -15.44 16.68
C VAL A 8 -8.89 -15.57 15.28
N PHE A 9 -9.20 -14.45 14.62
CA PHE A 9 -9.77 -14.45 13.27
C PHE A 9 -8.80 -15.04 12.25
N SER A 10 -7.51 -14.72 12.31
CA SER A 10 -6.51 -15.26 11.38
C SER A 10 -6.38 -16.77 11.51
N LEU A 11 -6.38 -17.30 12.75
CA LEU A 11 -6.35 -18.74 13.02
C LEU A 11 -7.62 -19.42 12.48
N LEU A 12 -8.80 -18.86 12.78
CA LEU A 12 -10.06 -19.41 12.31
C LEU A 12 -10.18 -19.35 10.78
N ALA A 13 -9.74 -18.28 10.14
CA ALA A 13 -9.75 -18.15 8.68
C ALA A 13 -8.87 -19.22 8.02
N VAL A 14 -7.68 -19.49 8.55
CA VAL A 14 -6.78 -20.55 8.03
C VAL A 14 -7.39 -21.94 8.21
N LEU A 15 -8.04 -22.20 9.34
CA LEU A 15 -8.71 -23.47 9.64
C LEU A 15 -9.95 -23.69 8.76
N ILE A 16 -10.82 -22.68 8.63
CA ILE A 16 -12.07 -22.73 7.87
C ILE A 16 -11.82 -22.84 6.36
N LEU A 17 -10.86 -22.07 5.83
CA LEU A 17 -10.50 -22.12 4.40
C LEU A 17 -9.77 -23.41 4.00
N GLY A 18 -9.55 -24.35 4.94
CA GLY A 18 -8.99 -25.67 4.65
C GLY A 18 -7.55 -25.65 4.15
N LYS A 19 -6.84 -24.52 4.26
CA LYS A 19 -5.47 -24.36 3.75
C LYS A 19 -4.45 -25.26 4.47
N MET A 20 -4.78 -25.79 5.64
CA MET A 20 -3.98 -26.80 6.34
C MET A 20 -4.07 -28.21 5.72
N ARG A 21 -5.04 -28.47 4.84
CA ARG A 21 -5.32 -29.82 4.29
C ARG A 21 -4.79 -30.08 2.88
N ARG A 22 -3.96 -29.20 2.31
CA ARG A 22 -3.37 -29.45 0.98
C ARG A 22 -2.13 -30.35 1.12
N LYS A 23 -2.36 -31.66 1.16
CA LYS A 23 -1.34 -32.66 0.79
C LYS A 23 -1.08 -32.53 -0.72
N GLU A 24 0.17 -32.25 -1.05
CA GLU A 24 0.88 -32.64 -2.29
C GLU A 24 0.10 -32.50 -3.60
N ALA A 25 0.03 -31.26 -4.11
CA ALA A 25 0.52 -31.08 -5.46
C ALA A 25 1.88 -30.40 -5.29
N LEU A 26 2.93 -31.01 -5.83
CA LEU A 26 4.23 -30.39 -6.03
C LEU A 26 4.04 -29.15 -6.92
N GLU A 27 3.49 -28.06 -6.36
CA GLU A 27 3.62 -26.75 -6.94
C GLU A 27 5.13 -26.50 -6.94
N ALA A 28 5.72 -26.42 -8.14
CA ALA A 28 7.12 -26.09 -8.35
C ALA A 28 7.53 -25.02 -7.33
N PRO A 29 8.68 -25.17 -6.65
CA PRO A 29 9.06 -24.35 -5.49
C PRO A 29 8.74 -22.91 -5.84
N ALA A 30 7.82 -22.29 -5.08
CA ALA A 30 7.32 -20.96 -5.35
C ALA A 30 8.52 -20.09 -5.66
N GLN A 31 8.77 -19.82 -6.96
CA GLN A 31 10.13 -19.52 -7.44
C GLN A 31 10.67 -18.38 -6.59
N GLY A 32 11.56 -18.75 -5.66
CA GLY A 32 12.03 -17.84 -4.62
C GLY A 32 12.61 -16.65 -5.35
N VAL A 33 12.10 -15.46 -5.06
CA VAL A 33 12.57 -14.24 -5.71
C VAL A 33 14.00 -14.01 -5.23
N ALA A 34 14.99 -14.47 -5.99
CA ALA A 34 16.35 -13.98 -5.89
C ALA A 34 16.43 -12.65 -6.66
N MET A 35 15.73 -11.62 -6.18
CA MET A 35 16.03 -10.25 -6.63
C MET A 35 17.40 -9.90 -6.03
N PRO A 36 18.34 -9.38 -6.84
CA PRO A 36 19.64 -8.98 -6.32
C PRO A 36 19.46 -7.91 -5.24
N LEU A 37 20.35 -7.88 -4.25
CA LEU A 37 20.27 -6.94 -3.13
C LEU A 37 20.23 -5.48 -3.59
N SER A 38 20.94 -5.16 -4.68
CA SER A 38 20.91 -3.84 -5.31
C SER A 38 19.52 -3.48 -5.81
N GLU A 39 18.80 -4.43 -6.41
CA GLU A 39 17.42 -4.22 -6.88
C GLU A 39 16.46 -3.99 -5.70
N TRP A 40 16.62 -4.75 -4.62
CA TRP A 40 15.89 -4.50 -3.39
C TRP A 40 16.18 -3.11 -2.82
N ALA A 41 17.45 -2.74 -2.73
CA ALA A 41 17.88 -1.48 -2.12
C ALA A 41 17.24 -0.27 -2.81
N TRP A 42 17.33 -0.16 -4.14
CA TRP A 42 16.76 1.00 -4.82
C TRP A 42 15.22 1.00 -4.78
N LYS A 43 14.58 -0.18 -4.82
CA LYS A 43 13.12 -0.28 -4.70
C LYS A 43 12.64 0.17 -3.32
N LEU A 44 13.33 -0.21 -2.26
CA LEU A 44 13.00 0.23 -0.90
C LEU A 44 13.20 1.74 -0.75
N VAL A 45 14.28 2.30 -1.31
CA VAL A 45 14.48 3.76 -1.36
C VAL A 45 13.35 4.45 -2.11
N ALA A 46 12.96 3.94 -3.28
CA ALA A 46 11.86 4.49 -4.07
C ALA A 46 10.52 4.43 -3.32
N ILE A 47 10.24 3.33 -2.61
CA ILE A 47 9.05 3.16 -1.77
C ILE A 47 9.04 4.19 -0.62
N ALA A 48 10.16 4.33 0.11
CA ALA A 48 10.27 5.29 1.20
C ALA A 48 10.08 6.73 0.70
N ALA A 49 10.71 7.09 -0.42
CA ALA A 49 10.59 8.41 -1.03
C ALA A 49 9.16 8.68 -1.53
N ALA A 50 8.52 7.71 -2.19
CA ALA A 50 7.14 7.84 -2.64
C ALA A 50 6.17 8.02 -1.46
N TYR A 51 6.36 7.27 -0.38
CA TYR A 51 5.55 7.40 0.81
C TYR A 51 5.68 8.79 1.45
N LEU A 52 6.92 9.29 1.59
CA LEU A 52 7.17 10.64 2.11
C LEU A 52 6.50 11.71 1.26
N ALA A 53 6.70 11.64 -0.06
CA ALA A 53 6.12 12.60 -0.98
C ALA A 53 4.59 12.62 -0.85
N LEU A 54 3.94 11.44 -0.93
CA LEU A 54 2.49 11.35 -0.83
C LEU A 54 1.97 11.81 0.54
N TYR A 55 2.63 11.39 1.63
CA TYR A 55 2.23 11.76 2.99
C TYR A 55 2.23 13.27 3.18
N TYR A 56 3.32 13.95 2.83
CA TYR A 56 3.42 15.39 3.05
C TYR A 56 2.62 16.20 2.02
N THR A 57 2.54 15.77 0.76
CA THR A 57 1.76 16.48 -0.26
C THR A 57 0.26 16.40 0.04
N PHE A 58 -0.29 15.21 0.31
CA PHE A 58 -1.71 15.10 0.65
C PHE A 58 -2.00 15.69 2.04
N GLY A 59 -1.10 15.46 3.00
CA GLY A 59 -1.20 16.06 4.33
C GLY A 59 -1.28 17.58 4.29
N TYR A 60 -0.52 18.24 3.42
CA TYR A 60 -0.63 19.68 3.24
C TYR A 60 -1.86 20.08 2.41
N PHE A 61 -1.96 19.63 1.16
CA PHE A 61 -2.93 20.18 0.20
C PHE A 61 -4.37 19.71 0.42
N VAL A 62 -4.59 18.55 1.05
CA VAL A 62 -5.93 18.00 1.27
C VAL A 62 -6.36 18.19 2.72
N ALA A 63 -5.53 17.77 3.69
CA ALA A 63 -5.89 17.87 5.10
C ALA A 63 -5.60 19.25 5.69
N TRP A 64 -4.35 19.70 5.71
CA TRP A 64 -3.96 20.94 6.40
C TRP A 64 -4.58 22.20 5.80
N ARG A 65 -4.83 22.23 4.48
CA ARG A 65 -5.54 23.33 3.83
C ARG A 65 -7.03 23.41 4.17
N ASN A 66 -7.60 22.40 4.83
CA ASN A 66 -8.99 22.41 5.26
C ASN A 66 -9.16 23.22 6.56
N PRO A 67 -10.01 24.26 6.60
CA PRO A 67 -10.21 25.08 7.80
C PRO A 67 -10.66 24.29 9.03
N ALA A 68 -11.51 23.27 8.86
CA ALA A 68 -11.99 22.45 9.98
C ALA A 68 -10.85 21.65 10.62
N VAL A 69 -9.87 21.22 9.81
CA VAL A 69 -8.68 20.51 10.31
C VAL A 69 -7.77 21.47 11.07
N GLN A 70 -7.56 22.69 10.56
CA GLN A 70 -6.77 23.73 11.23
C GLN A 70 -7.37 24.12 12.58
N GLU A 71 -8.67 24.37 12.62
CA GLU A 71 -9.41 24.68 13.85
C GLU A 71 -9.30 23.55 14.87
N TYR A 72 -9.48 22.31 14.42
CA TYR A 72 -9.39 21.13 15.28
C TYR A 72 -8.00 20.93 15.89
N TYR A 73 -6.93 21.17 15.12
CA TYR A 73 -5.55 21.03 15.60
C TYR A 73 -4.96 22.33 16.19
N GLY A 74 -5.72 23.42 16.22
CA GLY A 74 -5.26 24.73 16.73
C GLY A 74 -4.11 25.34 15.92
N GLY A 75 -4.03 25.06 14.63
CA GLY A 75 -2.95 25.51 13.76
C GLY A 75 -3.37 26.53 12.71
N THR A 76 -2.38 27.15 12.07
CA THR A 76 -2.57 28.04 10.92
C THR A 76 -1.76 27.55 9.73
N ASP A 77 -2.28 27.75 8.52
CA ASP A 77 -1.54 27.46 7.30
C ASP A 77 -0.43 28.50 7.07
N PRO A 78 0.85 28.09 6.98
CA PRO A 78 1.96 29.00 6.70
C PRO A 78 1.96 29.56 5.27
N GLY A 79 0.97 29.21 4.45
CA GLY A 79 0.69 29.80 3.14
C GLY A 79 1.44 29.16 1.96
N SER A 80 2.39 28.26 2.22
CA SER A 80 3.00 27.44 1.17
C SER A 80 3.48 26.08 1.69
N PHE A 81 3.51 25.11 0.78
CA PHE A 81 4.01 23.77 1.06
C PHE A 81 5.45 23.78 1.59
N LEU A 82 6.33 24.56 0.96
CA LEU A 82 7.74 24.64 1.39
C LEU A 82 7.90 25.26 2.78
N ALA A 83 7.09 26.27 3.12
CA ALA A 83 7.09 26.83 4.46
C ALA A 83 6.63 25.81 5.50
N GLN A 84 5.58 25.02 5.18
CA GLN A 84 5.14 23.91 6.04
C GLN A 84 6.26 22.88 6.24
N MET A 85 6.93 22.46 5.16
CA MET A 85 8.01 21.46 5.25
C MET A 85 9.20 21.97 6.07
N ALA A 86 9.59 23.24 5.87
CA ALA A 86 10.64 23.87 6.68
C ALA A 86 10.25 23.96 8.16
N GLY A 87 8.97 24.23 8.45
CA GLY A 87 8.42 24.21 9.82
C GLY A 87 8.53 22.83 10.46
N ILE A 88 8.07 21.78 9.77
CA ILE A 88 8.14 20.39 10.25
C ILE A 88 9.60 19.94 10.44
N TRP A 89 10.50 20.32 9.53
CA TRP A 89 11.92 19.98 9.65
C TRP A 89 12.57 20.60 10.89
N ARG A 90 12.22 21.84 11.22
CA ARG A 90 12.77 22.53 12.41
C ARG A 90 12.15 22.01 13.71
N ALA A 91 10.84 21.76 13.72
CA ALA A 91 10.12 21.39 14.94
C ALA A 91 10.20 19.87 15.24
N THR A 92 10.10 19.04 14.21
CA THR A 92 9.95 17.58 14.33
C THR A 92 10.68 16.83 13.19
N PRO A 93 12.02 16.96 13.06
CA PRO A 93 12.76 16.34 11.96
C PRO A 93 12.70 14.81 11.95
N TRP A 94 12.57 14.18 13.12
CA TRP A 94 12.44 12.72 13.27
C TRP A 94 11.21 12.16 12.53
N MET A 95 10.21 13.01 12.27
CA MET A 95 8.98 12.60 11.60
C MET A 95 9.27 12.09 10.18
N PHE A 96 10.24 12.65 9.46
CA PHE A 96 10.62 12.15 8.13
C PHE A 96 11.14 10.72 8.19
N ALA A 97 12.02 10.41 9.14
CA ALA A 97 12.52 9.04 9.31
C ALA A 97 11.40 8.07 9.72
N TRP A 98 10.51 8.51 10.60
CA TRP A 98 9.35 7.72 11.02
C TRP A 98 8.39 7.43 9.86
N GLN A 99 8.12 8.42 9.01
CA GLN A 99 7.26 8.24 7.85
C GLN A 99 7.89 7.32 6.81
N ALA A 100 9.19 7.47 6.53
CA ALA A 100 9.92 6.56 5.66
C ALA A 100 9.83 5.11 6.15
N PHE A 101 10.09 4.89 7.44
CA PHE A 101 9.96 3.58 8.08
C PHE A 101 8.53 3.02 7.97
N ARG A 102 7.52 3.84 8.24
CA ARG A 102 6.11 3.45 8.12
C ARG A 102 5.75 3.03 6.69
N GLY A 103 6.23 3.74 5.68
CA GLY A 103 6.05 3.36 4.26
C GLY A 103 6.66 1.98 3.95
N LEU A 104 7.85 1.70 4.47
CA LEU A 104 8.49 0.39 4.32
C LEU A 104 7.72 -0.73 5.03
N LEU A 105 7.13 -0.46 6.19
CA LEU A 105 6.27 -1.43 6.88
C LEU A 105 5.02 -1.78 6.06
N TRP A 106 4.36 -0.77 5.48
CA TRP A 106 3.23 -1.01 4.58
C TRP A 106 3.63 -1.90 3.40
N ALA A 107 4.76 -1.59 2.76
CA ALA A 107 5.28 -2.43 1.68
C ALA A 107 5.57 -3.86 2.16
N ALA A 108 6.18 -4.04 3.33
CA ALA A 108 6.46 -5.35 3.90
C ALA A 108 5.18 -6.16 4.15
N PHE A 109 4.12 -5.54 4.68
CA PHE A 109 2.86 -6.22 4.96
C PHE A 109 2.10 -6.67 3.71
N VAL A 110 2.28 -5.98 2.58
CA VAL A 110 1.60 -6.35 1.33
C VAL A 110 2.42 -7.30 0.45
N LEU A 111 3.70 -7.55 0.79
CA LEU A 111 4.53 -8.51 0.06
C LEU A 111 3.90 -9.92 -0.08
N PRO A 112 3.25 -10.50 0.96
CA PRO A 112 2.57 -11.79 0.79
C PRO A 112 1.45 -11.72 -0.26
N VAL A 113 0.67 -10.64 -0.26
CA VAL A 113 -0.42 -10.43 -1.24
C VAL A 113 0.15 -10.37 -2.65
N ILE A 114 1.21 -9.58 -2.85
CA ILE A 114 1.91 -9.45 -4.13
C ILE A 114 2.47 -10.79 -4.60
N ARG A 115 3.07 -11.58 -3.71
CA ARG A 115 3.66 -12.88 -4.05
C ARG A 115 2.63 -13.98 -4.34
N MET A 116 1.45 -13.89 -3.74
CA MET A 116 0.37 -14.85 -3.95
C MET A 116 -0.47 -14.52 -5.20
N HIS A 117 -0.34 -13.31 -5.74
CA HIS A 117 -1.09 -12.87 -6.90
C HIS A 117 -0.54 -13.53 -8.18
N LYS A 118 -1.43 -14.14 -8.96
CA LYS A 118 -1.09 -14.78 -10.25
C LYS A 118 -1.24 -13.85 -11.46
N GLY A 119 -1.79 -12.66 -11.21
CA GLY A 119 -2.14 -11.68 -12.22
C GLY A 119 -0.95 -10.96 -12.86
N GLY A 120 -1.28 -10.11 -13.83
CA GLY A 120 -0.35 -9.18 -14.44
C GLY A 120 0.11 -8.07 -13.47
N ARG A 121 1.17 -7.36 -13.83
CA ARG A 121 1.74 -6.26 -13.04
C ARG A 121 0.73 -5.19 -12.64
N TRP A 122 -0.19 -4.83 -13.54
CA TRP A 122 -1.24 -3.85 -13.26
C TRP A 122 -2.36 -4.39 -12.36
N GLU A 123 -2.69 -5.68 -12.48
CA GLU A 123 -3.66 -6.33 -11.59
C GLU A 123 -3.13 -6.36 -10.16
N VAL A 124 -1.84 -6.70 -9.97
CA VAL A 124 -1.17 -6.62 -8.67
C VAL A 124 -1.20 -5.19 -8.12
N ALA A 125 -0.89 -4.20 -8.97
CA ALA A 125 -0.88 -2.79 -8.57
C ALA A 125 -2.27 -2.34 -8.11
N LEU A 126 -3.32 -2.62 -8.89
CA LEU A 126 -4.69 -2.25 -8.56
C LEU A 126 -5.21 -2.98 -7.31
N ALA A 127 -4.88 -4.26 -7.15
CA ALA A 127 -5.23 -5.01 -5.94
C ALA A 127 -4.56 -4.41 -4.69
N THR A 128 -3.27 -4.06 -4.79
CA THR A 128 -2.50 -3.44 -3.71
C THR A 128 -3.04 -2.04 -3.37
N ALA A 129 -3.32 -1.22 -4.38
CA ALA A 129 -3.91 0.10 -4.26
C ALA A 129 -5.27 0.06 -3.54
N SER A 130 -6.14 -0.86 -3.97
CA SER A 130 -7.47 -1.03 -3.38
C SER A 130 -7.38 -1.48 -1.93
N LEU A 131 -6.48 -2.43 -1.62
CA LEU A 131 -6.25 -2.91 -0.26
C LEU A 131 -5.74 -1.81 0.68
N PHE A 132 -4.89 -0.90 0.18
CA PHE A 132 -4.39 0.21 0.97
C PHE A 132 -5.46 1.30 1.17
N ALA A 133 -6.22 1.63 0.11
CA ALA A 133 -7.24 2.66 0.16
C ALA A 133 -8.44 2.27 1.04
N VAL A 134 -8.86 0.99 1.01
CA VAL A 134 -10.04 0.54 1.77
C VAL A 134 -9.88 0.71 3.27
N TRP A 135 -8.64 0.71 3.78
CA TRP A 135 -8.37 0.96 5.20
C TRP A 135 -8.90 2.32 5.68
N SER A 136 -8.90 3.33 4.80
CA SER A 136 -9.42 4.66 5.10
C SER A 136 -10.93 4.68 5.36
N SER A 137 -11.68 3.65 4.92
CA SER A 137 -13.12 3.54 5.18
C SER A 137 -13.47 3.50 6.68
N ALA A 138 -12.52 3.18 7.55
CA ALA A 138 -12.70 3.30 9.01
C ALA A 138 -13.10 4.72 9.45
N LEU A 139 -12.72 5.75 8.68
CA LEU A 139 -13.10 7.15 8.92
C LEU A 139 -14.55 7.48 8.51
N LEU A 140 -15.25 6.54 7.87
CA LEU A 140 -16.69 6.66 7.65
C LEU A 140 -17.48 6.46 8.95
N LEU A 141 -16.94 5.66 9.87
CA LEU A 141 -17.58 5.36 11.13
C LEU A 141 -17.58 6.61 12.04
N PRO A 142 -18.70 6.91 12.71
CA PRO A 142 -18.74 7.98 13.71
C PRO A 142 -17.68 7.76 14.79
N ASN A 143 -16.92 8.81 15.09
CA ASN A 143 -15.87 8.78 16.10
C ASN A 143 -16.08 9.94 17.09
N PRO A 144 -16.29 9.67 18.39
CA PRO A 144 -16.50 10.73 19.38
C PRO A 144 -15.29 11.67 19.53
N TYR A 145 -14.10 11.25 19.09
CA TYR A 145 -12.88 12.06 19.18
C TYR A 145 -12.61 12.89 17.92
N MET A 146 -13.17 12.55 16.76
CA MET A 146 -12.88 13.22 15.50
C MET A 146 -14.18 13.73 14.86
N PRO A 147 -14.39 15.06 14.80
CA PRO A 147 -15.56 15.65 14.16
C PRO A 147 -15.71 15.17 12.72
N GLU A 148 -16.95 15.08 12.23
CA GLU A 148 -17.22 14.54 10.90
C GLU A 148 -16.45 15.29 9.80
N ALA A 149 -16.43 16.62 9.82
CA ALA A 149 -15.71 17.41 8.82
C ALA A 149 -14.21 17.05 8.74
N VAL A 150 -13.57 16.85 9.90
CA VAL A 150 -12.16 16.46 10.01
C VAL A 150 -11.97 15.02 9.51
N ALA A 151 -12.87 14.11 9.89
CA ALA A 151 -12.84 12.73 9.44
C ALA A 151 -13.00 12.59 7.92
N ARG A 152 -13.89 13.39 7.30
CA ARG A 152 -14.10 13.40 5.84
C ARG A 152 -12.88 13.96 5.09
N ALA A 153 -12.23 14.99 5.62
CA ALA A 153 -10.99 15.51 5.06
C ALA A 153 -9.88 14.44 5.08
N HIS A 154 -9.68 13.79 6.23
CA HIS A 154 -8.70 12.70 6.35
C HIS A 154 -9.09 11.46 5.54
N LEU A 155 -10.38 11.18 5.36
CA LEU A 155 -10.85 10.09 4.50
C LEU A 155 -10.35 10.29 3.07
N VAL A 156 -10.57 11.48 2.50
CA VAL A 156 -10.12 11.81 1.14
C VAL A 156 -8.60 11.83 1.06
N GLU A 157 -7.92 12.48 2.02
CA GLU A 157 -6.46 12.54 2.10
C GLU A 157 -5.84 11.14 2.11
N THR A 158 -6.28 10.29 3.04
CA THR A 158 -5.67 8.98 3.26
C THR A 158 -6.09 7.98 2.18
N ALA A 159 -7.36 7.98 1.74
CA ALA A 159 -7.80 7.05 0.69
C ALA A 159 -7.02 7.30 -0.61
N CYS A 160 -6.89 8.56 -1.04
CA CYS A 160 -6.19 8.90 -2.27
C CYS A 160 -4.68 8.65 -2.17
N SER A 161 -4.03 9.11 -1.10
CA SER A 161 -2.59 8.91 -0.92
C SER A 161 -2.22 7.43 -0.78
N MET A 162 -3.00 6.66 -0.02
CA MET A 162 -2.77 5.22 0.16
C MET A 162 -3.10 4.42 -1.10
N PHE A 163 -4.09 4.82 -1.89
CA PHE A 163 -4.35 4.23 -3.20
C PHE A 163 -3.15 4.39 -4.14
N ILE A 164 -2.66 5.63 -4.30
CA ILE A 164 -1.50 5.92 -5.16
C ILE A 164 -0.25 5.19 -4.64
N PHE A 165 -0.04 5.19 -3.32
CA PHE A 165 1.08 4.47 -2.72
C PHE A 165 1.02 2.97 -2.99
N GLY A 166 -0.16 2.35 -2.84
CA GLY A 166 -0.35 0.94 -3.14
C GLY A 166 -0.16 0.62 -4.63
N LEU A 167 -0.57 1.51 -5.54
CA LEU A 167 -0.25 1.38 -6.96
C LEU A 167 1.27 1.32 -7.20
N VAL A 168 2.02 2.25 -6.60
CA VAL A 168 3.49 2.30 -6.73
C VAL A 168 4.12 1.02 -6.18
N VAL A 169 3.77 0.62 -4.95
CA VAL A 169 4.32 -0.57 -4.31
C VAL A 169 4.01 -1.83 -5.11
N GLY A 170 2.74 -2.04 -5.48
CA GLY A 170 2.31 -3.20 -6.25
C GLY A 170 2.95 -3.25 -7.64
N TRP A 171 3.02 -2.11 -8.34
CA TRP A 171 3.69 -2.05 -9.63
C TRP A 171 5.19 -2.31 -9.52
N LEU A 172 5.87 -1.73 -8.52
CA LEU A 172 7.33 -1.83 -8.38
C LEU A 172 7.81 -3.22 -7.94
N LEU A 173 7.02 -3.89 -7.09
CA LEU A 173 7.36 -5.20 -6.51
C LEU A 173 6.70 -6.38 -7.25
N SER A 174 5.73 -6.14 -8.14
CA SER A 174 5.19 -7.18 -9.01
C SER A 174 6.22 -7.69 -10.02
N ARG A 175 6.12 -8.98 -10.34
CA ARG A 175 6.94 -9.58 -11.40
C ARG A 175 6.40 -9.15 -12.76
N ARG A 176 7.29 -9.03 -13.75
CA ARG A 176 6.88 -9.22 -15.14
C ARG A 176 6.60 -10.71 -15.31
N HIS A 177 5.35 -11.13 -15.25
CA HIS A 177 4.99 -12.39 -15.89
C HIS A 177 5.18 -12.16 -17.39
N ALA A 178 6.26 -12.69 -17.96
CA ALA A 178 6.32 -12.86 -19.40
C ALA A 178 5.13 -13.76 -19.74
N VAL A 179 4.13 -13.21 -20.40
CA VAL A 179 3.11 -14.02 -21.07
C VAL A 179 3.92 -14.85 -22.07
N LEU A 180 4.05 -16.15 -21.81
CA LEU A 180 4.68 -17.04 -22.78
C LEU A 180 3.86 -16.90 -24.07
N PRO A 181 4.51 -16.70 -25.24
CA PRO A 181 3.81 -16.83 -26.50
C PRO A 181 3.16 -18.22 -26.51
N GLU A 182 1.90 -18.28 -26.92
CA GLU A 182 1.12 -19.51 -26.96
C GLU A 182 1.95 -20.63 -27.60
N VAL A 183 2.20 -21.68 -26.82
CA VAL A 183 2.91 -22.90 -27.24
C VAL A 183 1.93 -23.79 -28.00
N PHE A 184 1.29 -23.24 -29.04
CA PHE A 184 0.55 -24.00 -30.02
C PHE A 184 1.16 -23.70 -31.39
N PRO A 185 2.05 -24.56 -31.92
CA PRO A 185 2.32 -24.51 -33.34
C PRO A 185 0.99 -24.72 -34.08
N PRO A 186 0.71 -23.96 -35.16
CA PRO A 186 -0.44 -24.26 -36.00
C PRO A 186 -0.36 -25.72 -36.43
N LEU A 187 -1.49 -26.43 -36.33
CA LEU A 187 -1.58 -27.82 -36.78
C LEU A 187 -1.11 -27.88 -38.25
N PRO A 188 -0.27 -28.85 -38.63
CA PRO A 188 0.15 -28.98 -40.01
C PRO A 188 -1.09 -29.11 -40.89
N GLU A 189 -1.19 -28.25 -41.90
CA GLU A 189 -2.21 -28.39 -42.93
C GLU A 189 -2.09 -29.79 -43.51
N ALA A 190 -3.14 -30.60 -43.33
CA ALA A 190 -3.25 -31.89 -43.96
C ALA A 190 -3.30 -31.64 -45.47
N GLY A 191 -2.21 -31.96 -46.15
CA GLY A 191 -2.15 -31.91 -47.60
C GLY A 191 -3.28 -32.75 -48.20
N ALA A 192 -4.05 -32.12 -49.08
CA ALA A 192 -4.89 -32.74 -50.09
C ALA A 192 -4.83 -31.86 -51.35
#